data_AF-A0A4Q3RE86-F1
#
_entry.id   AF-A0A4Q3RE86-F1
#
_cell.length_a   1.000
_cell.length_b   1.000
_cell.length_c   1.000
_cell.angle_alpha   90.00
_cell.angle_beta   90.00
_cell.angle_gamma   90.00
#
_symmetry.space_group_name_H-M   'P 1'
#
loop_
_entity.id
_entity.type
_entity.pdbx_description
1 polymer ?
#
loop_
_entity_poly.entity_id
_entity_poly.type
_entity_poly.pdbx_seq_one_letter_code
_entity_poly.pdbx_strand_id
1 'polypeptide(L)'
;MSVVDQQFTVLYEKMQQLLRQYNRLEKENEKLQKELDESKKREGATHAKMEELQQQISILKLAAGEMSEKDKKTFDRRLNQYIKEIDKAIAYLSE
;
A
#
# COMPACT_ATOMS: atom_id res chain seq x y z
N MET A 1 21.59 31.36 45.84
CA MET A 1 21.77 30.67 44.55
C MET A 1 21.87 31.75 43.48
N SER A 2 22.86 31.70 42.61
CA SER A 2 23.04 32.73 41.57
C SER A 2 21.85 32.70 40.61
N VAL A 3 21.44 33.86 40.08
CA VAL A 3 20.41 33.95 39.02
C VAL A 3 20.79 33.07 37.82
N VAL A 4 22.09 32.90 37.57
CA VAL A 4 22.64 32.04 36.53
C VAL A 4 22.35 30.55 36.81
N ASP A 5 22.45 30.10 38.07
CA ASP A 5 22.19 28.71 38.45
C ASP A 5 20.71 28.35 38.25
N GLN A 6 19.81 29.29 38.55
CA GLN A 6 18.37 29.13 38.33
C GLN A 6 18.04 29.04 36.84
N GLN A 7 18.63 29.89 36.01
CA GLN A 7 18.45 29.83 34.56
C GLN A 7 18.99 28.53 33.96
N PHE A 8 20.13 28.04 34.44
CA PHE A 8 20.72 26.78 34.00
C PHE A 8 19.82 25.58 34.34
N THR A 9 19.21 25.59 35.54
CA THR A 9 18.28 24.55 35.99
C THR A 9 17.03 24.50 35.10
N VAL A 10 16.42 25.66 34.82
CA VAL A 10 15.24 25.74 33.94
C VAL A 10 15.57 25.29 32.51
N LEU A 11 16.75 25.64 32.01
CA LEU A 11 17.18 25.21 30.68
C LEU A 11 17.35 23.68 30.63
N TYR A 12 17.96 23.09 31.65
CA TYR A 12 18.16 21.65 31.76
C TYR A 12 16.82 20.89 31.80
N GLU A 13 15.86 21.37 32.59
CA GLU A 13 14.51 20.80 32.67
C GLU A 13 13.79 20.83 31.32
N LYS A 14 13.85 21.97 30.60
CA LYS A 14 13.26 22.10 29.26
C LYS A 14 13.92 21.15 28.26
N MET A 15 15.24 20.99 28.32
CA MET A 15 15.96 20.07 27.46
C MET A 15 15.56 18.61 27.73
N GLN A 16 15.44 18.22 29.00
CA GLN A 16 14.95 16.90 29.36
C GLN A 16 13.51 16.66 28.89
N GLN A 17 12.63 17.65 29.03
CA GLN A 17 11.25 17.56 28.54
C GLN A 17 11.21 17.39 27.01
N LEU A 18 12.03 18.14 26.29
CA LEU A 18 12.13 18.03 24.83
C LEU A 18 12.61 16.65 24.40
N LEU A 19 13.66 16.12 25.05
CA LEU A 19 14.18 14.78 24.78
C LEU A 19 13.13 13.69 25.01
N ARG A 20 12.34 13.79 26.09
CA ARG A 20 11.25 12.83 26.36
C ARG A 20 10.17 12.88 25.28
N GLN A 21 9.79 14.09 24.84
CA GLN A 21 8.81 14.26 23.78
C GLN A 21 9.33 13.72 22.44
N TYR A 22 10.58 14.01 22.11
CA TYR A 22 11.24 13.50 20.91
C TYR A 22 11.25 11.97 20.88
N ASN A 23 11.74 11.32 21.94
CA ASN A 23 11.79 9.87 22.02
C ASN A 23 10.40 9.22 21.95
N ARG A 24 9.36 9.90 22.46
CA ARG A 24 7.97 9.43 22.35
C ARG A 24 7.48 9.50 20.91
N LEU A 25 7.71 10.64 20.24
CA LEU A 25 7.30 10.85 18.84
C LEU A 25 8.06 9.91 17.89
N GLU A 26 9.34 9.66 18.13
CA GLU A 26 10.14 8.73 17.35
C GLU A 26 9.56 7.30 17.41
N LYS A 27 9.27 6.80 18.62
CA LYS A 27 8.62 5.50 18.80
C LYS A 27 7.23 5.42 18.16
N GLU A 28 6.46 6.50 18.25
CA GLU A 28 5.14 6.56 17.65
C GLU A 28 5.22 6.55 16.12
N ASN A 29 6.20 7.26 15.55
CA ASN A 29 6.46 7.25 14.11
C ASN A 29 6.88 5.86 13.62
N GLU A 30 7.82 5.20 14.29
CA GLU A 30 8.21 3.83 13.97
C GLU A 30 7.03 2.86 14.02
N LYS A 31 6.15 3.00 15.02
CA LYS A 31 4.94 2.19 15.14
C LYS A 31 3.97 2.44 13.98
N LEU A 32 3.71 3.70 13.66
CA LEU A 32 2.81 4.08 12.57
C LEU A 32 3.35 3.63 11.20
N GLN A 33 4.66 3.69 10.98
CA GLN A 33 5.28 3.18 9.75
C GLN A 33 5.06 1.66 9.60
N LYS A 34 5.23 0.89 10.68
CA LYS A 34 4.96 -0.56 10.66
C LYS A 34 3.49 -0.87 10.38
N GLU A 35 2.57 -0.17 11.04
CA GLU A 35 1.13 -0.34 10.82
C GLU A 35 0.73 0.02 9.39
N LEU A 36 1.34 1.06 8.82
CA LEU A 36 1.11 1.47 7.43
C LEU A 36 1.58 0.39 6.44
N ASP A 37 2.78 -0.16 6.65
CA ASP A 37 3.31 -1.22 5.78
C ASP A 37 2.47 -2.50 5.86
N GLU A 38 2.01 -2.88 7.06
CA GLU A 38 1.09 -4.01 7.24
C GLU A 38 -0.26 -3.77 6.57
N SER A 39 -0.79 -2.55 6.66
CA SER A 39 -2.03 -2.16 6.00
C SER A 39 -1.90 -2.26 4.49
N LYS A 40 -0.82 -1.70 3.91
CA LYS A 40 -0.54 -1.78 2.47
C LYS A 40 -0.40 -3.21 1.97
N LYS A 41 0.27 -4.08 2.73
CA LYS A 41 0.39 -5.51 2.40
C LYS A 41 -0.98 -6.20 2.37
N ARG A 42 -1.83 -5.94 3.37
CA ARG A 42 -3.20 -6.48 3.41
C ARG A 42 -4.06 -5.96 2.28
N GLU A 43 -3.95 -4.68 1.95
CA GLU A 43 -4.64 -4.05 0.83
C GLU A 43 -4.23 -4.70 -0.49
N GLY A 44 -2.93 -4.85 -0.74
CA GLY A 44 -2.42 -5.54 -1.93
C GLY A 44 -2.91 -6.99 -2.05
N ALA A 45 -2.87 -7.75 -0.94
CA ALA A 45 -3.38 -9.12 -0.92
C ALA A 45 -4.90 -9.19 -1.19
N THR A 46 -5.65 -8.24 -0.64
CA THR A 46 -7.11 -8.15 -0.87
C THR A 46 -7.41 -7.78 -2.32
N HIS A 47 -6.64 -6.86 -2.90
CA HIS A 47 -6.78 -6.46 -4.30
C HIS A 47 -6.49 -7.62 -5.24
N ALA A 48 -5.40 -8.35 -5.02
CA ALA A 48 -5.06 -9.55 -5.81
C ALA A 48 -6.18 -10.60 -5.73
N LYS A 49 -6.75 -10.84 -4.54
CA LYS A 49 -7.87 -11.75 -4.37
C LYS A 49 -9.15 -11.26 -5.05
N MET A 50 -9.40 -9.95 -5.04
CA MET A 50 -10.52 -9.36 -5.79
C MET A 50 -10.35 -9.55 -7.30
N GLU A 51 -9.16 -9.35 -7.83
CA GLU A 51 -8.88 -9.60 -9.26
C GLU A 51 -9.09 -11.07 -9.62
N GLU A 52 -8.59 -11.99 -8.80
CA GLU A 52 -8.78 -13.43 -8.99
C GLU A 52 -10.27 -13.80 -9.00
N LEU A 53 -11.03 -13.33 -8.01
CA LEU A 53 -12.48 -13.56 -7.95
C LEU A 53 -13.19 -12.95 -9.16
N GLN A 54 -12.78 -11.77 -9.62
CA GLN A 54 -13.38 -11.14 -10.78
C GLN A 54 -13.10 -11.92 -12.07
N GLN A 55 -11.91 -12.51 -12.21
CA GLN A 55 -11.59 -13.43 -13.30
C GLN A 55 -12.46 -14.69 -13.23
N GLN A 56 -12.58 -15.31 -12.05
CA GLN A 56 -13.43 -16.48 -11.85
C GLN A 56 -14.89 -16.19 -12.21
N ILE A 57 -15.43 -15.02 -11.81
CA ILE A 57 -16.77 -14.57 -12.21
C ILE A 57 -16.88 -14.40 -13.72
N SER A 58 -15.87 -13.80 -14.38
CA SER A 58 -15.87 -13.66 -15.85
C SER A 58 -15.90 -15.01 -16.55
N ILE A 59 -15.12 -16.00 -16.08
CA ILE A 59 -15.12 -17.37 -16.62
C ILE A 59 -16.47 -18.05 -16.38
N LEU A 60 -17.07 -17.91 -15.20
CA LEU A 60 -18.39 -18.47 -14.91
C LEU A 60 -19.49 -17.85 -15.79
N LYS A 61 -19.46 -16.53 -16.01
CA LYS A 61 -20.39 -15.85 -16.93
C LYS A 61 -20.23 -16.32 -18.38
N LEU A 62 -19.00 -16.57 -18.82
CA LEU A 62 -18.72 -17.18 -20.12
C LEU A 62 -19.31 -18.59 -20.21
N ALA A 63 -19.07 -19.44 -19.20
CA ALA A 63 -19.54 -20.81 -19.16
C ALA A 63 -21.07 -20.92 -19.07
N ALA A 64 -21.73 -19.97 -18.38
CA ALA A 64 -23.19 -19.92 -18.25
C ALA A 64 -23.92 -19.36 -19.49
N GLY A 65 -23.19 -18.81 -20.48
CA GLY A 65 -23.80 -18.22 -21.67
C GLY A 65 -24.55 -16.89 -21.42
N GLU A 66 -24.44 -16.32 -20.23
CA GLU A 66 -25.13 -15.09 -19.79
C GLU A 66 -24.34 -13.80 -20.09
N MET A 67 -23.43 -13.83 -21.07
CA MET A 67 -22.70 -12.60 -21.41
C MET A 67 -23.59 -11.65 -22.21
N SER A 68 -23.94 -10.54 -21.58
CA SER A 68 -24.50 -9.40 -22.30
C SER A 68 -23.45 -8.85 -23.30
N GLU A 69 -23.91 -8.20 -24.38
CA GLU A 69 -23.06 -7.47 -25.34
C GLU A 69 -22.02 -6.55 -24.66
N LYS A 70 -22.40 -5.97 -23.51
CA LYS A 70 -21.54 -5.09 -22.71
C LYS A 70 -20.40 -5.86 -22.04
N ASP A 71 -20.67 -7.07 -21.55
CA ASP A 71 -19.68 -7.94 -20.93
C ASP A 71 -18.68 -8.48 -21.96
N LYS A 72 -19.13 -8.74 -23.20
CA LYS A 72 -18.24 -9.13 -24.31
C LYS A 72 -17.20 -8.06 -24.61
N LYS A 73 -17.63 -6.81 -24.71
CA LYS A 73 -16.72 -5.67 -24.96
C LYS A 73 -15.70 -5.45 -23.84
N THR A 74 -16.09 -5.62 -22.58
CA THR A 74 -15.14 -5.53 -21.45
C THR A 74 -14.17 -6.70 -21.42
N PHE A 75 -14.63 -7.90 -21.79
CA PHE A 75 -13.79 -9.08 -21.90
C PHE A 75 -12.77 -8.97 -23.04
N ASP A 76 -13.19 -8.51 -24.22
CA ASP A 76 -12.29 -8.27 -25.36
C ASP A 76 -11.22 -7.22 -25.01
N ARG A 77 -11.57 -6.18 -24.25
CA ARG A 77 -10.59 -5.19 -23.76
C ARG A 77 -9.55 -5.83 -22.84
N ARG A 78 -9.99 -6.67 -21.89
CA ARG A 78 -9.07 -7.40 -20.99
C ARG A 78 -8.18 -8.36 -21.74
N LEU A 79 -8.71 -9.11 -22.70
CA LEU A 79 -7.92 -9.99 -23.58
C LEU A 79 -6.85 -9.22 -24.34
N ASN A 80 -7.19 -8.09 -24.95
CA ASN A 80 -6.22 -7.24 -25.64
C ASN A 80 -5.14 -6.69 -24.70
N GLN A 81 -5.49 -6.44 -23.43
CA GLN A 81 -4.53 -5.98 -22.43
C GLN A 81 -3.56 -7.10 -22.04
N TYR A 82 -4.06 -8.33 -21.83
CA TYR A 82 -3.22 -9.50 -21.60
C TYR A 82 -2.32 -9.84 -22.80
N ILE A 83 -2.82 -9.74 -24.03
CA ILE A 83 -2.01 -9.94 -25.24
C ILE A 83 -0.84 -8.94 -25.27
N LYS A 84 -1.09 -7.66 -24.98
CA LYS A 84 -0.02 -6.65 -24.92
C LYS A 84 1.01 -6.92 -23.82
N GLU A 85 0.59 -7.46 -22.69
CA GLU A 85 1.51 -7.84 -21.61
C GLU A 85 2.36 -9.05 -21.99
N ILE A 86 1.77 -10.03 -22.68
CA ILE A 86 2.50 -11.17 -23.25
C ILE A 86 3.51 -10.69 -24.30
N ASP A 87 3.12 -9.81 -25.22
CA ASP A 87 4.03 -9.26 -26.23
C ASP A 87 5.21 -8.51 -25.58
N LYS A 88 4.97 -7.75 -24.51
CA LYS A 88 6.03 -7.08 -23.74
C LYS A 88 6.96 -8.09 -23.05
N ALA A 89 6.42 -9.15 -22.47
CA ALA A 89 7.22 -10.19 -21.82
C ALA A 89 8.06 -10.96 -22.85
N ILE A 90 7.52 -11.24 -24.04
CA ILE A 90 8.25 -11.87 -25.15
C ILE A 90 9.38 -10.95 -25.63
N ALA A 91 9.11 -9.66 -25.83
CA ALA A 91 10.13 -8.69 -26.24
C ALA A 91 11.27 -8.61 -25.23
N TYR A 92 10.96 -8.59 -23.93
CA TYR A 92 11.95 -8.57 -22.86
C TYR A 92 12.78 -9.87 -22.74
N LEU A 93 12.23 -11.02 -23.15
CA LEU A 93 12.94 -12.30 -23.20
C LEU A 93 13.74 -12.50 -24.50
N SER A 94 13.53 -11.63 -25.50
CA SER A 94 14.19 -11.68 -26.80
C SER A 94 15.37 -10.71 -26.92
N GLU A 95 15.61 -9.90 -25.88
CA GLU A 95 16.86 -9.18 -25.59
C GLU A 95 17.78 -10.02 -24.69
#